data_AF-A0A151MDA5-F1
#
_entry.id   AF-A0A151MDA5-F1
#
_cell.length_a   1.000
_cell.length_b   1.000
_cell.length_c   1.000
_cell.angle_alpha   90.00
_cell.angle_beta   90.00
_cell.angle_gamma   90.00
#
_symmetry.space_group_name_H-M   'P 1'
#
loop_
_entity.id
_entity.type
_entity.pdbx_description
1 polymer ?
#
loop_
_entity_poly.entity_id
_entity_poly.type
_entity_poly.pdbx_seq_one_letter_code
_entity_poly.pdbx_strand_id
1 'polypeptide(L)'
;MAARYGALCRAHLRLEYLRANATTHDFLFGAIAELIDNARDAGATRLDIFTVDNDQLQGGFMLCFLDDGCGMNPREATHLIYFGKSSKRQSASKLIGCYGNGLKSGSMRLGKDFILLTKQEDTMTCVLFSQTFCEREGLDEVIVPIPSWSVSTRKPVLHDAAMFAVQMSIIFKYSPFTSEDELMQQFDAIYGKSGTLIIIYNLKLMLNGEPELDIKTHSADMLIAGLPDNLPEKWSLRAYTAVLYFDPRMKIFIQAKKVETRYLPYCFYRPRMYPYFTFCFKAIAQNEIEKAKKDLKLAEQAVKEAKCQLKHLEESFLHEDNEPAHLALQDALENAKRTREKLEAKQR
;
A
#
# COMPACT_ATOMS: atom_id res chain seq x y z
N MET A 1 19.23 21.34 15.86
CA MET A 1 19.32 20.07 16.64
C MET A 1 19.43 18.84 15.73
N ALA A 2 18.61 18.69 14.69
CA ALA A 2 18.62 17.54 13.77
C ALA A 2 19.97 17.26 13.04
N ALA A 3 20.73 18.31 12.69
CA ALA A 3 22.04 18.17 12.03
C ALA A 3 23.08 17.38 12.86
N ARG A 4 22.93 17.36 14.20
CA ARG A 4 23.84 16.63 15.11
C ARG A 4 23.73 15.11 14.97
N TYR A 5 22.67 14.61 14.35
CA TYR A 5 22.41 13.18 14.18
C TYR A 5 22.78 12.66 12.78
N GLY A 6 23.36 13.51 11.92
CA GLY A 6 23.77 13.11 10.56
C GLY A 6 24.85 12.03 10.55
N ALA A 7 25.75 12.03 11.54
CA ALA A 7 26.85 11.09 11.66
C ALA A 7 26.52 9.82 12.46
N LEU A 8 25.30 9.68 12.99
CA LEU A 8 24.91 8.50 13.75
C LEU A 8 24.51 7.35 12.83
N CYS A 9 24.82 6.12 13.23
CA CYS A 9 24.45 4.91 12.51
C CYS A 9 22.94 4.83 12.28
N ARG A 10 22.55 4.37 11.09
CA ARG A 10 21.16 4.12 10.73
C ARG A 10 20.90 2.62 10.76
N ALA A 11 19.67 2.23 11.06
CA ALA A 11 19.23 0.87 10.81
C ALA A 11 19.07 0.69 9.29
N HIS A 12 19.68 -0.35 8.75
CA HIS A 12 19.61 -0.71 7.33
C HIS A 12 18.85 -2.02 7.18
N LEU A 13 18.17 -2.16 6.04
CA LEU A 13 17.35 -3.33 5.75
C LEU A 13 18.10 -4.19 4.73
N ARG A 14 18.57 -5.35 5.17
CA ARG A 14 19.28 -6.31 4.32
C ARG A 14 18.30 -7.12 3.48
N LEU A 15 18.77 -7.65 2.36
CA LEU A 15 17.99 -8.52 1.48
C LEU A 15 17.39 -9.73 2.22
N GLU A 16 18.15 -10.36 3.12
CA GLU A 16 17.70 -11.48 3.94
C GLU A 16 16.48 -11.16 4.80
N TYR A 17 16.29 -9.88 5.18
CA TYR A 17 15.12 -9.45 5.94
C TYR A 17 13.83 -9.64 5.15
N LEU A 18 13.85 -9.55 3.81
CA LEU A 18 12.64 -9.82 3.01
C LEU A 18 12.16 -11.26 3.20
N ARG A 19 13.10 -12.21 3.31
CA ARG A 19 12.79 -13.62 3.57
C ARG A 19 12.28 -13.82 5.00
N ALA A 20 12.95 -13.22 5.99
CA ALA A 20 12.50 -13.30 7.38
C ALA A 20 11.13 -12.63 7.61
N ASN A 21 10.82 -11.55 6.91
CA ASN A 21 9.53 -10.89 7.01
C ASN A 21 8.41 -11.71 6.35
N ALA A 22 8.74 -12.56 5.37
CA ALA A 22 7.79 -13.46 4.73
C ALA A 22 7.34 -14.63 5.63
N THR A 23 8.18 -15.05 6.59
CA THR A 23 7.84 -16.15 7.52
C THR A 23 6.82 -15.77 8.58
N THR A 24 6.30 -14.54 8.55
CA THR A 24 5.17 -14.13 9.40
C THR A 24 3.84 -14.77 8.99
N HIS A 25 3.77 -15.31 7.77
CA HIS A 25 2.58 -15.94 7.20
C HIS A 25 2.73 -17.46 7.13
N ASP A 26 2.32 -18.15 8.19
CA ASP A 26 2.17 -19.61 8.19
C ASP A 26 1.01 -20.04 7.28
N PHE A 27 -0.07 -19.25 7.25
CA PHE A 27 -1.23 -19.49 6.42
C PHE A 27 -1.15 -18.74 5.09
N LEU A 28 -1.08 -19.47 3.98
CA LEU A 28 -0.86 -18.93 2.63
C LEU A 28 -1.93 -17.90 2.21
N PHE A 29 -3.21 -18.16 2.48
CA PHE A 29 -4.25 -17.19 2.15
C PHE A 29 -4.24 -15.95 3.05
N GLY A 30 -3.60 -16.02 4.22
CA GLY A 30 -3.31 -14.82 5.02
C GLY A 30 -2.37 -13.86 4.30
N ALA A 31 -1.37 -14.39 3.58
CA ALA A 31 -0.51 -13.58 2.72
C ALA A 31 -1.27 -12.96 1.54
N ILE A 32 -2.21 -13.70 0.95
CA ILE A 32 -3.11 -13.18 -0.10
C ILE A 32 -4.04 -12.10 0.47
N ALA A 33 -4.57 -12.29 1.69
CA ALA A 33 -5.47 -11.34 2.34
C ALA A 33 -4.85 -9.95 2.50
N GLU A 34 -3.55 -9.86 2.80
CA GLU A 34 -2.83 -8.57 2.89
C GLU A 34 -2.95 -7.75 1.59
N LEU A 35 -2.99 -8.39 0.42
CA LEU A 35 -3.14 -7.72 -0.86
C LEU A 35 -4.60 -7.31 -1.11
N ILE A 36 -5.55 -8.17 -0.73
CA ILE A 36 -6.98 -7.87 -0.78
C ILE A 36 -7.32 -6.69 0.14
N ASP A 37 -6.73 -6.63 1.34
CA ASP A 37 -6.89 -5.54 2.31
C ASP A 37 -6.37 -4.21 1.75
N ASN A 38 -5.26 -4.23 1.02
CA ASN A 38 -4.74 -3.02 0.39
C ASN A 38 -5.67 -2.49 -0.71
N ALA A 39 -6.23 -3.36 -1.54
CA ALA A 39 -7.23 -2.97 -2.54
C ALA A 39 -8.48 -2.38 -1.88
N ARG A 40 -9.01 -3.05 -0.84
CA ARG A 40 -10.16 -2.57 -0.06
C ARG A 40 -9.90 -1.19 0.55
N ASP A 41 -8.74 -1.01 1.18
CA ASP A 41 -8.36 0.27 1.79
C ASP A 41 -8.13 1.38 0.77
N ALA A 42 -7.75 1.04 -0.47
CA ALA A 42 -7.66 1.97 -1.58
C ALA A 42 -9.03 2.39 -2.12
N GLY A 43 -10.13 1.89 -1.52
CA GLY A 43 -11.49 2.21 -1.92
C GLY A 43 -11.94 1.46 -3.17
N ALA A 44 -11.27 0.37 -3.55
CA ALA A 44 -11.64 -0.42 -4.72
C ALA A 44 -13.08 -0.95 -4.60
N THR A 45 -13.82 -0.85 -5.70
CA THR A 45 -15.15 -1.45 -5.85
C THR A 45 -15.07 -2.87 -6.40
N ARG A 46 -13.96 -3.19 -7.07
CA ARG A 46 -13.69 -4.48 -7.71
C ARG A 46 -12.21 -4.86 -7.55
N LEU A 47 -11.99 -6.13 -7.26
CA LEU A 47 -10.68 -6.77 -7.25
C LEU A 47 -10.74 -8.07 -8.07
N ASP A 48 -9.87 -8.19 -9.06
CA ASP A 48 -9.64 -9.41 -9.83
C ASP A 48 -8.36 -10.10 -9.35
N ILE A 49 -8.48 -11.37 -8.96
CA ILE A 49 -7.37 -12.26 -8.61
C ILE A 49 -7.33 -13.36 -9.66
N PHE A 50 -6.26 -13.44 -10.43
CA PHE A 50 -6.17 -14.36 -11.56
C PHE A 50 -4.73 -14.81 -11.79
N THR A 51 -4.55 -15.86 -12.58
CA THR A 51 -3.23 -16.32 -12.99
C THR A 51 -3.01 -16.12 -14.47
N VAL A 52 -1.74 -15.93 -14.84
CA VAL A 52 -1.29 -15.89 -16.24
C VAL A 52 -0.19 -16.91 -16.39
N ASP A 53 -0.40 -17.89 -17.25
CA ASP A 53 0.56 -18.97 -17.49
C ASP A 53 1.88 -18.40 -18.05
N ASN A 54 2.99 -18.88 -17.53
CA ASN A 54 4.33 -18.56 -17.99
C ASN A 54 5.32 -19.65 -17.56
N ASP A 55 5.53 -20.63 -18.45
CA ASP A 55 6.38 -21.80 -18.20
C ASP A 55 7.88 -21.45 -17.99
N GLN A 56 8.29 -20.23 -18.33
CA GLN A 56 9.67 -19.77 -18.12
C GLN A 56 9.94 -19.30 -16.69
N LEU A 57 8.88 -19.08 -15.90
CA LEU A 57 8.98 -18.60 -14.52
C LEU A 57 8.79 -19.75 -13.53
N GLN A 58 9.45 -19.65 -12.37
CA GLN A 58 9.30 -20.68 -11.34
C GLN A 58 7.84 -20.77 -10.89
N GLY A 59 7.29 -21.99 -10.95
CA GLY A 59 5.90 -22.30 -10.66
C GLY A 59 4.96 -22.30 -11.87
N GLY A 60 5.43 -21.88 -13.05
CA GLY A 60 4.71 -22.01 -14.32
C GLY A 60 3.60 -20.97 -14.55
N PHE A 61 3.35 -20.07 -13.61
CA PHE A 61 2.39 -18.98 -13.77
C PHE A 61 2.73 -17.78 -12.88
N MET A 62 2.14 -16.63 -13.23
CA MET A 62 2.14 -15.41 -12.43
C MET A 62 0.82 -15.28 -11.69
N LEU A 63 0.86 -14.81 -10.44
CA LEU A 63 -0.32 -14.49 -9.64
C LEU A 63 -0.59 -12.98 -9.68
N CYS A 64 -1.74 -12.59 -10.21
CA CYS A 64 -2.10 -11.21 -10.48
C CYS A 64 -3.24 -10.74 -9.59
N PHE A 65 -3.12 -9.49 -9.10
CA PHE A 65 -4.14 -8.78 -8.35
C PHE A 65 -4.39 -7.43 -9.02
N LEU A 66 -5.60 -7.22 -9.54
CA LEU A 66 -5.97 -6.00 -10.24
C LEU A 66 -7.16 -5.34 -9.55
N ASP A 67 -6.95 -4.13 -9.02
CA ASP A 67 -7.99 -3.32 -8.38
C ASP A 67 -8.25 -1.98 -9.09
N ASP A 68 -9.44 -1.45 -8.87
CA ASP A 68 -9.90 -0.13 -9.33
C ASP A 68 -9.88 0.94 -8.24
N GLY A 69 -9.00 0.79 -7.27
CA GLY A 69 -8.84 1.73 -6.17
C GLY A 69 -8.25 3.08 -6.62
N CYS A 70 -7.89 3.90 -5.63
CA CYS A 70 -7.36 5.24 -5.87
C CYS A 70 -5.96 5.28 -6.50
N GLY A 71 -5.28 4.13 -6.60
CA GLY A 71 -3.90 4.02 -7.08
C GLY A 71 -2.91 4.86 -6.27
N MET A 72 -1.72 5.09 -6.84
CA MET A 72 -0.65 5.87 -6.23
C MET A 72 0.06 6.76 -7.26
N ASN A 73 0.34 8.01 -6.88
CA ASN A 73 1.27 8.87 -7.62
C ASN A 73 2.74 8.46 -7.36
N PRO A 74 3.72 8.98 -8.12
CA PRO A 74 5.13 8.59 -7.98
C PRO A 74 5.67 8.76 -6.56
N ARG A 75 5.26 9.84 -5.86
CA ARG A 75 5.69 10.09 -4.49
C ARG A 75 5.11 9.06 -3.52
N GLU A 76 3.85 8.70 -3.65
CA GLU A 76 3.23 7.65 -2.85
C GLU A 76 3.84 6.27 -3.12
N ALA A 77 4.12 5.95 -4.39
CA ALA A 77 4.79 4.71 -4.78
C ALA A 77 6.17 4.57 -4.14
N THR A 78 6.97 5.65 -4.07
CA THR A 78 8.27 5.61 -3.35
C THR A 78 8.10 5.30 -1.86
N HIS A 79 6.95 5.55 -1.25
CA HIS A 79 6.74 5.18 0.14
C HIS A 79 6.65 3.67 0.37
N LEU A 80 6.41 2.88 -0.68
CA LEU A 80 6.36 1.42 -0.58
C LEU A 80 7.70 0.82 -0.16
N ILE A 81 8.83 1.49 -0.37
CA ILE A 81 10.15 0.97 0.07
C ILE A 81 10.37 1.08 1.59
N TYR A 82 9.63 1.97 2.26
CA TYR A 82 9.76 2.16 3.70
C TYR A 82 8.93 1.12 4.45
N PHE A 83 9.61 0.33 5.29
CA PHE A 83 8.98 -0.59 6.23
C PHE A 83 8.44 0.17 7.43
N GLY A 84 7.27 -0.21 7.93
CA GLY A 84 6.64 0.45 9.09
C GLY A 84 5.97 1.80 8.82
N LYS A 85 6.06 2.34 7.59
CA LYS A 85 5.42 3.61 7.21
C LYS A 85 4.01 3.34 6.67
N SER A 86 2.99 3.86 7.34
CA SER A 86 1.61 3.87 6.84
C SER A 86 0.99 5.25 7.04
N SER A 87 0.48 5.86 5.97
CA SER A 87 -0.33 7.07 6.02
C SER A 87 -1.72 6.82 6.60
N LYS A 88 -2.15 5.55 6.68
CA LYS A 88 -3.45 5.11 7.19
C LYS A 88 -3.53 5.13 8.73
N ARG A 89 -2.41 5.42 9.40
CA ARG A 89 -2.26 5.43 10.87
C ARG A 89 -2.82 6.70 11.53
N GLN A 90 -4.03 7.10 11.16
CA GLN A 90 -4.79 8.14 11.87
C GLN A 90 -5.66 7.48 12.94
N SER A 91 -5.75 8.09 14.13
CA SER A 91 -6.59 7.59 15.22
C SER A 91 -8.04 7.51 14.76
N ALA A 92 -8.65 6.32 14.88
CA ALA A 92 -10.00 5.96 14.41
C ALA A 92 -10.19 5.73 12.89
N SER A 93 -9.12 5.49 12.11
CA SER A 93 -9.29 5.07 10.72
C SER A 93 -9.95 3.69 10.63
N LYS A 94 -10.93 3.51 9.73
CA LYS A 94 -11.58 2.22 9.44
C LYS A 94 -10.75 1.34 8.49
N LEU A 95 -9.52 1.77 8.20
CA LEU A 95 -8.62 1.12 7.26
C LEU A 95 -7.90 -0.04 7.96
N ILE A 96 -7.67 -1.12 7.23
CA ILE A 96 -7.07 -2.34 7.76
C ILE A 96 -5.54 -2.17 7.89
N GLY A 97 -4.91 -1.59 6.86
CA GLY A 97 -3.45 -1.46 6.73
C GLY A 97 -2.80 -0.48 7.72
N CYS A 98 -2.55 -0.91 8.95
CA CYS A 98 -1.97 -0.07 9.99
C CYS A 98 -0.44 -0.10 10.07
N TYR A 99 0.18 -1.20 9.61
CA TYR A 99 1.59 -1.49 9.92
C TYR A 99 2.57 -1.11 8.82
N GLY A 100 2.12 -0.92 7.57
CA GLY A 100 3.01 -0.61 6.45
C GLY A 100 3.92 -1.77 6.01
N ASN A 101 3.57 -3.02 6.37
CA ASN A 101 4.33 -4.24 6.04
C ASN A 101 3.59 -5.26 5.19
N GLY A 102 2.25 -5.24 5.15
CA GLY A 102 1.42 -6.28 4.53
C GLY A 102 1.78 -6.64 3.10
N LEU A 103 1.95 -5.64 2.22
CA LEU A 103 2.38 -5.87 0.84
C LEU A 103 3.70 -6.64 0.77
N LYS A 104 4.68 -6.29 1.61
CA LYS A 104 6.01 -6.90 1.57
C LYS A 104 6.02 -8.30 2.18
N SER A 105 5.39 -8.49 3.34
CA SER A 105 5.32 -9.82 3.97
C SER A 105 4.50 -10.79 3.12
N GLY A 106 3.34 -10.35 2.63
CA GLY A 106 2.44 -11.17 1.82
C GLY A 106 3.05 -11.55 0.47
N SER A 107 3.54 -10.58 -0.30
CA SER A 107 4.13 -10.88 -1.62
C SER A 107 5.38 -11.76 -1.53
N MET A 108 6.28 -11.50 -0.59
CA MET A 108 7.51 -12.29 -0.40
C MET A 108 7.24 -13.70 0.14
N ARG A 109 6.06 -13.93 0.75
CA ARG A 109 5.59 -15.27 1.12
C ARG A 109 5.13 -16.05 -0.11
N LEU A 110 4.48 -15.40 -1.06
CA LEU A 110 3.86 -16.03 -2.23
C LEU A 110 4.89 -16.31 -3.35
N GLY A 111 5.79 -15.36 -3.60
CA GLY A 111 6.80 -15.47 -4.64
C GLY A 111 8.11 -14.81 -4.27
N LYS A 112 9.14 -15.08 -5.08
CA LYS A 112 10.46 -14.48 -4.89
C LYS A 112 10.50 -13.02 -5.34
N ASP A 113 9.68 -12.68 -6.33
CA ASP A 113 9.68 -11.38 -6.98
C ASP A 113 8.24 -10.89 -7.20
N PHE A 114 8.04 -9.57 -7.14
CA PHE A 114 6.80 -8.96 -7.62
C PHE A 114 7.06 -7.64 -8.34
N ILE A 115 6.21 -7.34 -9.30
CA ILE A 115 6.13 -6.07 -9.99
C ILE A 115 4.75 -5.46 -9.75
N LEU A 116 4.72 -4.18 -9.41
CA LEU A 116 3.52 -3.41 -9.14
C LEU A 116 3.42 -2.29 -10.15
N LEU A 117 2.28 -2.20 -10.82
CA LEU A 117 1.92 -1.12 -11.72
C LEU A 117 0.74 -0.38 -11.11
N THR A 118 0.80 0.94 -11.08
CA THR A 118 -0.27 1.76 -10.48
C THR A 118 -0.51 3.02 -11.29
N LYS A 119 -1.77 3.44 -11.36
CA LYS A 119 -2.19 4.68 -12.01
C LYS A 119 -2.88 5.59 -11.01
N GLN A 120 -2.55 6.87 -11.01
CA GLN A 120 -3.29 7.90 -10.30
C GLN A 120 -3.20 9.21 -11.10
N GLU A 121 -4.36 9.78 -11.42
CA GLU A 121 -4.47 11.00 -12.21
C GLU A 121 -3.75 10.89 -13.57
N ASP A 122 -2.81 11.79 -13.88
CA ASP A 122 -2.00 11.75 -15.11
C ASP A 122 -0.68 11.00 -14.93
N THR A 123 -0.52 10.21 -13.86
CA THR A 123 0.73 9.47 -13.61
C THR A 123 0.51 7.97 -13.55
N MET A 124 1.45 7.23 -14.10
CA MET A 124 1.55 5.79 -13.96
C MET A 124 2.95 5.39 -13.53
N THR A 125 3.06 4.54 -12.52
CA THR A 125 4.33 4.18 -11.88
C THR A 125 4.48 2.68 -11.81
N CYS A 126 5.67 2.20 -12.14
CA CYS A 126 6.06 0.81 -11.98
C CYS A 126 6.98 0.70 -10.76
N VAL A 127 6.84 -0.35 -9.96
CA VAL A 127 7.70 -0.65 -8.80
C VAL A 127 8.10 -2.11 -8.89
N LEU A 128 9.40 -2.40 -8.90
CA LEU A 128 9.92 -3.77 -8.95
C LEU A 128 10.63 -4.13 -7.64
N PHE A 129 10.07 -5.11 -6.91
CA PHE A 129 10.76 -5.77 -5.81
C PHE A 129 11.23 -7.14 -6.29
N SER A 130 12.53 -7.25 -6.59
CA SER A 130 13.11 -8.50 -7.07
C SER A 130 14.29 -8.96 -6.20
N GLN A 131 14.06 -10.05 -5.46
CA GLN A 131 15.15 -10.77 -4.80
C GLN A 131 16.07 -11.40 -5.84
N THR A 132 15.53 -11.85 -6.98
CA THR A 132 16.33 -12.42 -8.07
C THR A 132 17.34 -11.42 -8.64
N PHE A 133 16.95 -10.17 -8.86
CA PHE A 133 17.85 -9.08 -9.22
C PHE A 133 18.94 -8.87 -8.17
N CYS A 134 18.55 -8.68 -6.90
CA CYS A 134 19.50 -8.39 -5.84
C CYS A 134 20.51 -9.52 -5.64
N GLU A 135 20.05 -10.78 -5.66
CA GLU A 135 20.93 -11.95 -5.53
C GLU A 135 21.87 -12.12 -6.72
N ARG A 136 21.37 -11.95 -7.96
CA ARG A 136 22.20 -12.15 -9.17
C ARG A 136 23.26 -11.08 -9.36
N GLU A 137 22.99 -9.86 -8.90
CA GLU A 137 23.95 -8.75 -8.94
C GLU A 137 24.80 -8.66 -7.66
N GLY A 138 24.64 -9.59 -6.70
CA GLY A 138 25.43 -9.65 -5.47
C GLY A 138 25.18 -8.49 -4.51
N LEU A 139 23.94 -7.99 -4.45
CA LEU A 139 23.53 -6.85 -3.62
C LEU A 139 23.04 -7.33 -2.24
N ASP A 140 23.63 -6.77 -1.19
CA ASP A 140 23.22 -7.04 0.20
C ASP A 140 22.00 -6.20 0.65
N GLU A 141 21.73 -5.11 -0.05
CA GLU A 141 20.64 -4.18 0.22
C GLU A 141 19.50 -4.35 -0.79
N VAL A 142 18.28 -3.98 -0.38
CA VAL A 142 17.10 -4.01 -1.24
C VAL A 142 17.10 -2.77 -2.14
N ILE A 143 17.42 -2.97 -3.43
CA ILE A 143 17.33 -1.91 -4.45
C ILE A 143 16.03 -2.10 -5.25
N VAL A 144 15.25 -1.01 -5.38
CA VAL A 144 13.91 -1.04 -5.98
C VAL A 144 13.83 -0.02 -7.12
N PRO A 145 13.72 -0.47 -8.39
CA PRO A 145 13.40 0.40 -9.52
C PRO A 145 11.97 0.95 -9.41
N ILE A 146 11.80 2.27 -9.58
CA ILE A 146 10.53 3.00 -9.51
C ILE A 146 10.40 4.02 -10.66
N PRO A 147 10.37 3.61 -11.94
CA PRO A 147 10.13 4.53 -13.04
C PRO A 147 8.66 4.95 -13.13
N SER A 148 8.42 6.16 -13.63
CA SER A 148 7.10 6.73 -13.82
C SER A 148 6.94 7.36 -15.21
N TRP A 149 5.71 7.40 -15.70
CA TRP A 149 5.31 8.00 -16.97
C TRP A 149 4.06 8.85 -16.79
N SER A 150 3.86 9.79 -17.71
CA SER A 150 2.58 10.50 -17.86
C SER A 150 1.59 9.60 -18.58
N VAL A 151 0.35 9.51 -18.05
CA VAL A 151 -0.72 8.69 -18.64
C VAL A 151 -1.13 9.25 -20.01
N SER A 152 -1.28 10.57 -20.13
CA SER A 152 -1.70 11.23 -21.36
C SER A 152 -0.69 11.17 -22.49
N THR A 153 0.61 11.33 -22.17
CA THR A 153 1.66 11.40 -23.21
C THR A 153 2.43 10.10 -23.39
N ARG A 154 2.32 9.17 -22.43
CA ARG A 154 3.18 7.98 -22.29
C ARG A 154 4.68 8.29 -22.25
N LYS A 155 5.05 9.54 -21.96
CA LYS A 155 6.45 9.94 -21.81
C LYS A 155 6.92 9.72 -20.38
N PRO A 156 8.19 9.34 -20.19
CA PRO A 156 8.80 9.26 -18.85
C PRO A 156 8.68 10.58 -18.08
N VAL A 157 8.36 10.48 -16.79
CA VAL A 157 8.45 11.60 -15.85
C VAL A 157 9.90 11.66 -15.36
N LEU A 158 10.74 12.37 -16.12
CA LEU A 158 12.18 12.38 -15.89
C LEU A 158 12.56 13.38 -14.80
N HIS A 159 13.22 12.87 -13.75
CA HIS A 159 14.12 13.67 -12.92
C HIS A 159 15.58 13.51 -13.39
N ASP A 160 15.96 12.29 -13.75
CA ASP A 160 17.29 11.94 -14.25
C ASP A 160 17.15 10.86 -15.33
N ALA A 161 17.58 11.16 -16.56
CA ALA A 161 17.46 10.26 -17.70
C ALA A 161 18.38 9.03 -17.61
N ALA A 162 19.56 9.17 -17.02
CA ALA A 162 20.49 8.06 -16.84
C ALA A 162 19.96 7.10 -15.78
N MET A 163 19.45 7.62 -14.66
CA MET A 163 18.80 6.82 -13.63
C MET A 163 17.55 6.10 -14.18
N PHE A 164 16.74 6.78 -15.00
CA PHE A 164 15.59 6.16 -15.64
C PHE A 164 16.00 4.99 -16.54
N ALA A 165 17.01 5.19 -17.40
CA ALA A 165 17.52 4.14 -18.28
C ALA A 165 18.03 2.91 -17.49
N VAL A 166 18.74 3.13 -16.38
CA VAL A 166 19.20 2.04 -15.51
C VAL A 166 18.00 1.28 -14.91
N GLN A 167 17.01 1.99 -14.38
CA GLN A 167 15.81 1.36 -13.81
C GLN A 167 15.06 0.49 -14.84
N MET A 168 14.91 1.00 -16.07
CA MET A 168 14.28 0.26 -17.16
C MET A 168 15.09 -0.97 -17.54
N SER A 169 16.43 -0.86 -17.61
CA SER A 169 17.29 -2.01 -17.92
C SER A 169 17.15 -3.13 -16.88
N ILE A 170 16.99 -2.79 -15.60
CA ILE A 170 16.75 -3.77 -14.53
C ILE A 170 15.39 -4.43 -14.71
N ILE A 171 14.33 -3.66 -14.97
CA ILE A 171 12.98 -4.19 -15.20
C ILE A 171 12.95 -5.15 -16.38
N PHE A 172 13.55 -4.79 -17.52
CA PHE A 172 13.56 -5.63 -18.71
C PHE A 172 14.40 -6.90 -18.55
N LYS A 173 15.42 -6.87 -17.69
CA LYS A 173 16.28 -8.03 -17.42
C LYS A 173 15.70 -9.00 -16.40
N TYR A 174 14.97 -8.50 -15.40
CA TYR A 174 14.58 -9.29 -14.22
C TYR A 174 13.08 -9.45 -14.00
N SER A 175 12.23 -8.66 -14.68
CA SER A 175 10.79 -8.85 -14.65
C SER A 175 10.30 -9.77 -15.78
N PRO A 176 9.04 -10.22 -15.76
CA PRO A 176 8.43 -10.96 -16.87
C PRO A 176 8.27 -10.16 -18.16
N PHE A 177 8.50 -8.84 -18.14
CA PHE A 177 8.31 -7.95 -19.27
C PHE A 177 9.66 -7.44 -19.75
N THR A 178 9.98 -7.69 -21.02
CA THR A 178 11.30 -7.48 -21.61
C THR A 178 11.39 -6.22 -22.46
N SER A 179 10.27 -5.52 -22.66
CA SER A 179 10.20 -4.28 -23.44
C SER A 179 9.26 -3.26 -22.82
N GLU A 180 9.41 -2.00 -23.23
CA GLU A 180 8.51 -0.92 -22.78
C GLU A 180 7.08 -1.18 -23.26
N ASP A 181 6.89 -1.69 -24.47
CA ASP A 181 5.58 -2.01 -25.02
C ASP A 181 4.85 -3.08 -24.20
N GLU A 182 5.54 -4.15 -23.79
CA GLU A 182 4.97 -5.18 -22.90
C GLU A 182 4.56 -4.60 -21.54
N LEU A 183 5.37 -3.70 -20.98
CA LEU A 183 5.06 -3.02 -19.72
C LEU A 183 3.86 -2.07 -19.86
N MET A 184 3.78 -1.35 -20.97
CA MET A 184 2.65 -0.47 -21.29
C MET A 184 1.34 -1.24 -21.45
N GLN A 185 1.38 -2.45 -22.01
CA GLN A 185 0.20 -3.33 -22.07
C GLN A 185 -0.30 -3.70 -20.66
N GLN A 186 0.60 -3.86 -19.68
CA GLN A 186 0.18 -4.12 -18.29
C GLN A 186 -0.48 -2.90 -17.66
N PHE A 187 0.01 -1.69 -17.96
CA PHE A 187 -0.71 -0.47 -17.56
C PHE A 187 -2.09 -0.43 -18.22
N ASP A 188 -2.22 -0.76 -19.49
CA ASP A 188 -3.50 -0.74 -20.20
C ASP A 188 -4.55 -1.71 -19.61
N ALA A 189 -4.12 -2.77 -18.92
CA ALA A 189 -5.02 -3.65 -18.16
C ALA A 189 -5.67 -2.96 -16.94
N ILE A 190 -5.05 -1.92 -16.37
CA ILE A 190 -5.65 -1.10 -15.32
C ILE A 190 -6.73 -0.23 -15.93
N TYR A 191 -7.98 -0.68 -15.77
CA TYR A 191 -9.16 -0.02 -16.28
C TYR A 191 -9.48 1.24 -15.49
N GLY A 192 -9.83 2.32 -16.19
CA GLY A 192 -10.17 3.60 -15.57
C GLY A 192 -8.98 4.55 -15.38
N LYS A 193 -9.20 5.60 -14.58
CA LYS A 193 -8.22 6.68 -14.34
C LYS A 193 -7.26 6.37 -13.18
N SER A 194 -7.60 5.37 -12.36
CA SER A 194 -6.79 4.94 -11.22
C SER A 194 -6.98 3.45 -10.97
N GLY A 195 -6.00 2.86 -10.31
CA GLY A 195 -6.02 1.45 -9.94
C GLY A 195 -4.61 0.91 -9.77
N THR A 196 -4.52 -0.34 -9.32
CA THR A 196 -3.24 -1.01 -9.10
C THR A 196 -3.29 -2.44 -9.61
N LEU A 197 -2.23 -2.86 -10.30
CA LEU A 197 -1.97 -4.22 -10.74
C LEU A 197 -0.69 -4.71 -10.04
N ILE A 198 -0.81 -5.76 -9.23
CA ILE A 198 0.33 -6.44 -8.60
C ILE A 198 0.48 -7.80 -9.27
N ILE A 199 1.69 -8.12 -9.73
CA ILE A 199 2.03 -9.38 -10.37
C ILE A 199 3.16 -10.02 -9.56
N ILE A 200 2.85 -11.14 -8.92
CA ILE A 200 3.80 -11.95 -8.16
C ILE A 200 4.24 -13.12 -9.04
N TYR A 201 5.54 -13.35 -9.11
CA TYR A 201 6.12 -14.40 -9.93
C TYR A 201 7.30 -15.06 -9.24
N ASN A 202 7.83 -16.11 -9.87
CA ASN A 202 8.78 -17.03 -9.26
C ASN A 202 8.21 -17.58 -7.94
N LEU A 203 7.06 -18.25 -8.05
CA LEU A 203 6.25 -18.70 -6.92
C LEU A 203 6.98 -19.74 -6.08
N LYS A 204 6.66 -19.79 -4.79
CA LYS A 204 7.22 -20.81 -3.88
C LYS A 204 6.75 -22.21 -4.30
N LEU A 205 7.69 -23.14 -4.28
CA LEU A 205 7.46 -24.54 -4.61
C LEU A 205 7.49 -25.38 -3.34
N MET A 206 6.67 -26.42 -3.33
CA MET A 206 6.74 -27.50 -2.35
C MET A 206 7.94 -28.41 -2.62
N LEU A 207 8.20 -29.36 -1.72
CA LEU A 207 9.30 -30.33 -1.86
C LEU A 207 9.21 -31.21 -3.11
N ASN A 208 7.99 -31.41 -3.65
CA ASN A 208 7.76 -32.15 -4.88
C ASN A 208 8.00 -31.32 -6.15
N GLY A 209 8.37 -30.04 -6.02
CA GLY A 209 8.61 -29.13 -7.15
C GLY A 209 7.37 -28.43 -7.69
N GLU A 210 6.17 -28.73 -7.19
CA GLU A 210 4.94 -28.06 -7.61
C GLU A 210 4.67 -26.78 -6.80
N PRO A 211 3.95 -25.79 -7.37
CA PRO A 211 3.51 -24.62 -6.62
C PRO A 211 2.63 -24.96 -5.42
N GLU A 212 2.71 -24.17 -4.35
CA GLU A 212 1.81 -24.32 -3.19
C GLU A 212 0.34 -24.01 -3.52
N LEU A 213 0.08 -23.30 -4.61
CA LEU A 213 -1.25 -23.00 -5.14
C LEU A 213 -1.60 -23.93 -6.31
N ASP A 214 -2.67 -24.70 -6.16
CA ASP A 214 -3.26 -25.50 -7.22
C ASP A 214 -4.37 -24.71 -7.93
N ILE A 215 -4.11 -24.41 -9.21
CA ILE A 215 -5.04 -23.72 -10.12
C ILE A 215 -5.65 -24.65 -11.16
N LYS A 216 -5.29 -25.94 -11.15
CA LYS A 216 -5.65 -26.92 -12.19
C LYS A 216 -6.89 -27.71 -11.79
N THR A 217 -7.01 -28.08 -10.51
CA THR A 217 -8.14 -28.90 -10.02
C THR A 217 -9.50 -28.20 -10.20
N HIS A 218 -9.54 -26.87 -10.02
CA HIS A 218 -10.77 -26.10 -10.17
C HIS A 218 -10.50 -24.79 -10.93
N SER A 219 -10.94 -24.70 -12.18
CA SER A 219 -10.65 -23.57 -13.07
C SER A 219 -11.14 -22.20 -12.58
N ALA A 220 -12.18 -22.17 -11.74
CA ALA A 220 -12.67 -20.93 -11.11
C ALA A 220 -12.17 -20.71 -9.67
N ASP A 221 -11.16 -21.43 -9.19
CA ASP A 221 -10.66 -21.29 -7.83
C ASP A 221 -9.12 -21.35 -7.80
N MET A 222 -8.56 -21.06 -6.63
CA MET A 222 -7.15 -21.28 -6.32
C MET A 222 -7.12 -22.05 -5.00
N LEU A 223 -6.63 -23.27 -5.04
CA LEU A 223 -6.62 -24.17 -3.90
C LEU A 223 -5.23 -24.21 -3.26
N ILE A 224 -5.14 -24.50 -1.96
CA ILE A 224 -3.85 -24.90 -1.38
C ILE A 224 -3.60 -26.36 -1.79
N ALA A 225 -2.45 -26.62 -2.40
CA ALA A 225 -2.07 -27.96 -2.82
C ALA A 225 -1.89 -28.88 -1.59
N GLY A 226 -2.57 -30.04 -1.57
CA GLY A 226 -2.50 -31.00 -0.47
C GLY A 226 -3.86 -31.63 -0.10
N LEU A 227 -3.93 -32.23 1.08
CA LEU A 227 -5.15 -32.90 1.56
C LEU A 227 -6.15 -31.87 2.12
N PRO A 228 -7.40 -31.88 1.63
CA PRO A 228 -8.43 -30.92 2.05
C PRO A 228 -8.70 -31.00 3.55
N ASP A 229 -8.79 -29.83 4.20
CA ASP A 229 -9.26 -29.68 5.59
C ASP A 229 -10.80 -29.73 5.62
N ASN A 230 -11.36 -30.00 6.80
CA ASN A 230 -12.81 -30.02 7.03
C ASN A 230 -13.46 -28.65 6.80
N LEU A 231 -12.68 -27.56 6.88
CA LEU A 231 -13.15 -26.20 6.64
C LEU A 231 -12.74 -25.73 5.23
N PRO A 232 -13.69 -25.47 4.32
CA PRO A 232 -13.39 -24.98 2.97
C PRO A 232 -12.49 -23.74 2.93
N GLU A 233 -12.65 -22.83 3.89
CA GLU A 233 -11.91 -21.57 3.99
C GLU A 233 -10.41 -21.76 4.23
N LYS A 234 -9.97 -22.96 4.59
CA LYS A 234 -8.55 -23.26 4.78
C LYS A 234 -7.84 -23.76 3.52
N TRP A 235 -8.57 -24.17 2.49
CA TRP A 235 -7.98 -24.75 1.29
C TRP A 235 -8.56 -24.23 -0.02
N SER A 236 -9.73 -23.57 -0.01
CA SER A 236 -10.31 -22.86 -1.16
C SER A 236 -10.23 -21.34 -0.95
N LEU A 237 -9.51 -20.64 -1.83
CA LEU A 237 -9.40 -19.19 -1.75
C LEU A 237 -10.78 -18.53 -1.95
N ARG A 238 -11.61 -19.09 -2.81
CA ARG A 238 -12.99 -18.65 -3.02
C ARG A 238 -13.83 -18.76 -1.75
N ALA A 239 -13.74 -19.86 -1.00
CA ALA A 239 -14.44 -20.00 0.26
C ALA A 239 -13.92 -19.01 1.31
N TYR A 240 -12.59 -18.89 1.43
CA TYR A 240 -11.95 -17.95 2.35
C TYR A 240 -12.38 -16.50 2.10
N THR A 241 -12.28 -16.05 0.85
CA THR A 241 -12.62 -14.67 0.45
C THR A 241 -14.10 -14.35 0.54
N ALA A 242 -14.98 -15.36 0.47
CA ALA A 242 -16.42 -15.16 0.65
C ALA A 242 -16.80 -14.65 2.04
N VAL A 243 -15.99 -14.97 3.07
CA VAL A 243 -16.25 -14.63 4.47
C VAL A 243 -15.16 -13.75 5.11
N LEU A 244 -14.17 -13.32 4.32
CA LEU A 244 -13.03 -12.53 4.79
C LEU A 244 -13.44 -11.23 5.47
N TYR A 245 -14.54 -10.60 5.01
CA TYR A 245 -15.03 -9.35 5.57
C TYR A 245 -16.45 -9.48 6.11
N PHE A 246 -16.65 -8.93 7.31
CA PHE A 246 -17.97 -8.83 7.92
C PHE A 246 -18.96 -8.00 7.09
N ASP A 247 -18.52 -6.85 6.55
CA ASP A 247 -19.28 -6.01 5.60
C ASP A 247 -18.56 -6.03 4.23
N PRO A 248 -18.92 -6.95 3.33
CA PRO A 248 -18.29 -7.08 2.02
C PRO A 248 -18.92 -6.12 1.00
N ARG A 249 -18.20 -5.04 0.68
CA ARG A 249 -18.61 -4.05 -0.34
C ARG A 249 -17.85 -4.19 -1.65
N MET A 250 -16.55 -4.43 -1.57
CA MET A 250 -15.69 -4.70 -2.72
C MET A 250 -16.05 -6.06 -3.34
N LYS A 251 -16.25 -6.09 -4.66
CA LYS A 251 -16.55 -7.32 -5.40
C LYS A 251 -15.24 -8.03 -5.74
N ILE A 252 -15.08 -9.25 -5.26
CA ILE A 252 -13.90 -10.08 -5.55
C ILE A 252 -14.22 -11.04 -6.69
N PHE A 253 -13.30 -11.18 -7.63
CA PHE A 253 -13.34 -12.15 -8.72
C PHE A 253 -12.09 -13.02 -8.62
N ILE A 254 -12.26 -14.34 -8.69
CA ILE A 254 -11.15 -15.30 -8.76
C ILE A 254 -11.26 -16.06 -10.07
N GLN A 255 -10.18 -16.06 -10.87
CA GLN A 255 -10.15 -16.67 -12.20
C GLN A 255 -11.35 -16.24 -13.06
N ALA A 256 -11.56 -14.91 -13.15
CA ALA A 256 -12.67 -14.25 -13.85
C ALA A 256 -14.10 -14.59 -13.35
N LYS A 257 -14.26 -15.39 -12.28
CA LYS A 257 -15.57 -15.72 -11.69
C LYS A 257 -15.78 -14.98 -10.38
N LYS A 258 -16.88 -14.23 -10.29
CA LYS A 258 -17.27 -13.49 -9.09
C LYS A 258 -17.35 -14.42 -7.88
N VAL A 259 -16.80 -14.00 -6.74
CA VAL A 259 -16.98 -14.66 -5.45
C VAL A 259 -18.31 -14.24 -4.85
N GLU A 260 -19.10 -15.21 -4.38
CA GLU A 260 -20.33 -14.95 -3.65
C GLU A 260 -20.01 -14.62 -2.20
N THR A 261 -19.73 -13.35 -1.93
CA THR A 261 -19.47 -12.89 -0.57
C THR A 261 -20.72 -13.01 0.31
N ARG A 262 -20.50 -13.37 1.57
CA ARG A 262 -21.57 -13.69 2.51
C ARG A 262 -21.54 -12.74 3.69
N TYR A 263 -22.69 -12.17 4.00
CA TYR A 263 -22.90 -11.51 5.28
C TYR A 263 -23.20 -12.58 6.33
N LEU A 264 -22.16 -13.07 7.01
CA LEU A 264 -22.24 -14.23 7.91
C LEU A 264 -23.46 -14.22 8.86
N PRO A 265 -23.84 -13.11 9.52
CA PRO A 265 -25.03 -13.07 10.36
C PRO A 265 -26.34 -13.51 9.68
N TYR A 266 -26.45 -13.34 8.36
CA TYR A 266 -27.62 -13.75 7.57
C TYR A 266 -27.55 -15.18 7.03
N CYS A 267 -26.44 -15.89 7.28
CA CYS A 267 -26.28 -17.29 6.90
C CYS A 267 -26.73 -18.27 8.00
N PHE A 268 -27.08 -17.79 9.20
CA PHE A 268 -27.47 -18.62 10.34
C PHE A 268 -28.98 -18.66 10.55
N TYR A 269 -29.47 -19.76 11.11
CA TYR A 269 -30.86 -19.88 11.55
C TYR A 269 -31.11 -19.04 12.80
N ARG A 270 -32.07 -18.09 12.72
CA ARG A 270 -32.50 -17.21 13.82
C ARG A 270 -31.33 -16.50 14.53
N PRO A 271 -30.58 -15.63 13.83
CA PRO A 271 -29.48 -14.90 14.44
C PRO A 271 -30.00 -14.02 15.59
N ARG A 272 -29.26 -14.01 16.70
CA ARG A 272 -29.53 -13.14 17.85
C ARG A 272 -28.29 -12.30 18.15
N MET A 273 -28.50 -11.03 18.46
CA MET A 273 -27.43 -10.08 18.83
C MET A 273 -27.54 -9.78 20.32
N TYR A 274 -26.41 -9.88 21.02
CA TYR A 274 -26.29 -9.58 22.43
C TYR A 274 -25.27 -8.46 22.61
N PRO A 275 -25.68 -7.26 23.06
CA PRO A 275 -24.73 -6.18 23.28
C PRO A 275 -23.81 -6.53 24.46
N TYR A 276 -22.50 -6.48 24.23
CA TYR A 276 -21.49 -6.72 25.25
C TYR A 276 -20.77 -5.41 25.59
N PHE A 277 -20.88 -4.97 26.85
CA PHE A 277 -20.28 -3.73 27.32
C PHE A 277 -18.94 -4.02 27.99
N THR A 278 -17.87 -3.41 27.49
CA THR A 278 -16.52 -3.56 28.05
C THR A 278 -16.05 -2.25 28.67
N PHE A 279 -15.52 -2.32 29.89
CA PHE A 279 -14.94 -1.15 30.55
C PHE A 279 -13.68 -0.65 29.81
N CYS A 280 -12.90 -1.56 29.23
CA CYS A 280 -11.72 -1.25 28.45
C CYS A 280 -12.02 -0.35 27.25
N PHE A 281 -13.10 -0.63 26.50
CA PHE A 281 -13.46 0.19 25.34
C PHE A 281 -13.84 1.62 25.76
N LYS A 282 -14.59 1.76 26.85
CA LYS A 282 -14.94 3.08 27.41
C LYS A 282 -13.68 3.85 27.83
N ALA A 283 -12.74 3.20 28.52
CA ALA A 283 -11.51 3.83 28.98
C ALA A 283 -10.62 4.28 27.80
N ILE A 284 -10.47 3.45 26.77
CA ILE A 284 -9.72 3.80 25.55
C ILE A 284 -10.38 4.99 24.84
N ALA A 285 -11.70 4.95 24.64
CA ALA A 285 -12.42 6.04 24.00
C ALA A 285 -12.30 7.35 24.78
N GLN A 286 -12.39 7.30 26.11
CA GLN A 286 -12.19 8.48 26.97
C GLN A 286 -10.77 9.03 26.84
N ASN A 287 -9.74 8.18 26.85
CA ASN A 287 -8.36 8.60 26.69
C ASN A 287 -8.11 9.27 25.33
N GLU A 288 -8.68 8.73 24.25
CA GLU A 288 -8.59 9.34 22.91
C GLU A 288 -9.33 10.70 22.85
N ILE A 289 -10.49 10.82 23.50
CA ILE A 289 -11.22 12.09 23.61
C ILE A 289 -10.40 13.13 24.38
N GLU A 290 -9.82 12.77 25.53
CA GLU A 290 -9.02 13.70 26.33
C GLU A 290 -7.74 14.12 25.59
N LYS A 291 -7.12 13.20 24.84
CA LYS A 291 -5.99 13.51 23.96
C LYS A 291 -6.40 14.47 22.84
N ALA A 292 -7.54 14.23 22.19
CA ALA A 292 -8.07 15.11 21.14
C ALA A 292 -8.38 16.51 21.68
N LYS A 293 -8.98 16.63 22.87
CA LYS A 293 -9.22 17.91 23.55
C LYS A 293 -7.92 18.66 23.84
N LYS A 294 -6.89 17.94 24.31
CA LYS A 294 -5.57 18.53 24.58
C LYS A 294 -4.92 19.04 23.31
N ASP A 295 -4.94 18.24 22.24
CA ASP A 295 -4.45 18.63 20.92
C ASP A 295 -5.19 19.85 20.37
N LEU A 296 -6.52 19.90 20.51
CA LEU A 296 -7.34 21.03 20.10
C LEU A 296 -6.94 22.31 20.85
N LYS A 297 -6.80 22.22 22.19
CA LYS A 297 -6.37 23.35 23.01
C LYS A 297 -4.99 23.87 22.63
N LEU A 298 -4.05 22.98 22.33
CA LEU A 298 -2.71 23.36 21.84
C LEU A 298 -2.78 24.04 20.46
N ALA A 299 -3.63 23.55 19.56
CA ALA A 299 -3.84 24.17 18.25
C ALA A 299 -4.48 25.56 18.36
N GLU A 300 -5.47 25.74 19.24
CA GLU A 300 -6.08 27.05 19.53
C GLU A 300 -5.05 28.04 20.07
N GLN A 301 -4.18 27.60 20.98
CA GLN A 301 -3.11 28.41 21.51
C GLN A 301 -2.09 28.80 20.41
N ALA A 302 -1.68 27.86 19.57
CA ALA A 302 -0.79 28.13 18.45
C ALA A 302 -1.37 29.16 17.46
N VAL A 303 -2.68 29.10 17.19
CA VAL A 303 -3.36 30.11 16.35
C VAL A 303 -3.37 31.49 17.02
N LYS A 304 -3.59 31.56 18.34
CA LYS A 304 -3.53 32.83 19.08
C LYS A 304 -2.11 33.44 19.04
N GLU A 305 -1.09 32.62 19.23
CA GLU A 305 0.31 33.04 19.17
C GLU A 305 0.69 33.53 17.77
N ALA A 306 0.32 32.78 16.71
CA ALA A 306 0.57 33.18 15.33
C ALA A 306 -0.12 34.50 14.95
N LYS A 307 -1.37 34.72 15.41
CA LYS A 307 -2.09 35.99 15.22
C LYS A 307 -1.42 37.16 15.96
N CYS A 308 -0.93 36.92 17.18
CA CYS A 308 -0.23 37.94 17.96
C CYS A 308 1.08 38.34 17.28
N GLN A 309 1.85 37.36 16.80
CA GLN A 309 3.09 37.60 16.05
C GLN A 309 2.84 38.38 14.75
N LEU A 310 1.81 38.00 13.99
CA LEU A 310 1.44 38.72 12.77
C LEU A 310 1.11 40.19 13.09
N LYS A 311 0.26 40.44 14.09
CA LYS A 311 -0.11 41.79 14.50
C LYS A 311 1.10 42.62 14.97
N HIS A 312 2.01 42.02 15.72
CA HIS A 312 3.22 42.69 16.18
C HIS A 312 4.15 43.06 15.01
N LEU A 313 4.30 42.18 14.02
CA LEU A 313 5.10 42.45 12.82
C LEU A 313 4.43 43.51 11.94
N GLU A 314 3.10 43.45 11.77
CA GLU A 314 2.33 44.50 11.10
C GLU A 314 2.58 45.86 11.76
N GLU A 315 2.52 45.96 13.09
CA GLU A 315 2.77 47.19 13.85
C GLU A 315 4.23 47.65 13.78
N SER A 316 5.20 46.73 13.80
CA SER A 316 6.64 47.06 13.76
C SER A 316 7.10 47.56 12.40
N PHE A 317 6.48 47.08 11.32
CA PHE A 317 6.84 47.43 9.94
C PHE A 317 5.90 48.46 9.29
N LEU A 318 5.02 49.12 10.07
CA LEU A 318 4.09 50.18 9.62
C LEU A 318 4.77 51.31 8.80
N HIS A 319 6.08 51.51 8.99
CA HIS A 319 6.85 52.58 8.35
C HIS A 319 8.15 52.10 7.68
N GLU A 320 8.38 50.79 7.57
CA GLU A 320 9.59 50.21 6.96
C GLU A 320 9.24 49.52 5.63
N ASP A 321 9.65 50.14 4.52
CA ASP A 321 9.34 49.68 3.15
C ASP A 321 10.56 48.96 2.52
N ASN A 322 11.03 47.92 3.22
CA ASN A 322 12.23 47.16 2.84
C ASN A 322 11.87 45.70 2.51
N GLU A 323 12.53 45.13 1.49
CA GLU A 323 12.31 43.75 1.02
C GLU A 323 12.30 42.67 2.14
N PRO A 324 13.18 42.72 3.17
CA PRO A 324 13.17 41.76 4.26
C PRO A 324 11.93 41.85 5.17
N ALA A 325 11.38 43.06 5.36
CA ALA A 325 10.18 43.28 6.17
C ALA A 325 8.94 42.71 5.48
N HIS A 326 8.83 42.90 4.16
CA HIS A 326 7.76 42.32 3.35
C HIS A 326 7.80 40.78 3.37
N LEU A 327 9.00 40.19 3.25
CA LEU A 327 9.17 38.74 3.33
C LEU A 327 8.77 38.17 4.69
N ALA A 328 9.19 38.82 5.79
CA ALA A 328 8.84 38.41 7.14
C ALA A 328 7.32 38.50 7.42
N LEU A 329 6.65 39.53 6.89
CA LEU A 329 5.20 39.68 7.00
C LEU A 329 4.46 38.58 6.23
N GLN A 330 4.93 38.27 5.02
CA GLN A 330 4.37 37.22 4.17
C GLN A 330 4.50 35.84 4.83
N ASP A 331 5.67 35.53 5.38
CA ASP A 331 5.93 34.28 6.13
C ASP A 331 5.01 34.16 7.36
N ALA A 332 4.83 35.26 8.11
CA ALA A 332 3.95 35.29 9.27
C ALA A 332 2.48 35.06 8.89
N LEU A 333 2.04 35.66 7.78
CA LEU A 333 0.68 35.50 7.25
C LEU A 333 0.43 34.06 6.77
N GLU A 334 1.39 33.47 6.07
CA GLU A 334 1.32 32.07 5.63
C GLU A 334 1.32 31.10 6.82
N ASN A 335 2.13 31.37 7.85
CA ASN A 335 2.13 30.60 9.09
C ASN A 335 0.80 30.70 9.83
N ALA A 336 0.20 31.89 9.93
CA ALA A 336 -1.11 32.10 10.53
C ALA A 336 -2.22 31.34 9.78
N LYS A 337 -2.17 31.34 8.43
CA LYS A 337 -3.09 30.57 7.59
C LYS A 337 -2.92 29.06 7.84
N ARG A 338 -1.69 28.55 7.82
CA ARG A 338 -1.38 27.13 8.02
C ARG A 338 -1.77 26.63 9.41
N THR A 339 -1.55 27.44 10.45
CA THR A 339 -1.95 27.10 11.83
C THR A 339 -3.47 27.10 11.98
N ARG A 340 -4.17 28.02 11.32
CA ARG A 340 -5.64 28.04 11.26
C ARG A 340 -6.21 26.80 10.56
N GLU A 341 -5.68 26.43 9.39
CA GLU A 341 -6.10 25.22 8.68
C GLU A 341 -5.92 23.95 9.54
N LYS A 342 -4.82 23.87 10.31
CA LYS A 342 -4.59 22.79 11.27
C LYS A 342 -5.63 22.78 12.40
N LEU A 343 -6.03 23.94 12.92
CA LEU A 343 -7.08 24.04 13.93
C LEU A 343 -8.43 23.58 13.38
N GLU A 344 -8.81 24.05 12.20
CA GLU A 344 -10.05 23.65 11.53
C GLU A 344 -10.09 22.14 11.28
N ALA A 345 -8.95 21.53 10.92
CA ALA A 345 -8.83 20.08 10.78
C ALA A 345 -8.97 19.30 12.11
N LYS A 346 -8.60 19.90 13.25
CA LYS A 346 -8.74 19.30 14.59
C LYS A 346 -10.15 19.48 15.19
N GLN A 347 -10.93 20.42 14.67
CA GLN A 347 -12.32 20.66 15.08
C GLN A 347 -13.34 19.74 14.40
N ARG A 348 -13.00 19.23 13.21
CA ARG A 348 -13.74 18.17 12.52
C ARG A 348 -13.46 16.83 13.18
#